data_AF-A0A939HZ36-F1
#
_entry.id   AF-A0A939HZ36-F1
#
_cell.length_a   1.000
_cell.length_b   1.000
_cell.length_c   1.000
_cell.angle_alpha   90.00
_cell.angle_beta   90.00
_cell.angle_gamma   90.00
#
_symmetry.space_group_name_H-M   'P 1'
#
loop_
_entity.id
_entity.type
_entity.pdbx_description
1 polymer ?
#
loop_
_entity_poly.entity_id
_entity_poly.type
_entity_poly.pdbx_seq_one_letter_code
_entity_poly.pdbx_strand_id
1 'polypeptide(L)'
;MDYLLGDFAGKEFPVEVEKLNIIEQHTAIFGKWEPNEAMLARLKTAIAEGRNISGADASFYFHELKEAELMQTGLDYAEAHARALAEYNVSPYSLYHPEVIEAFPDEFNNNWRNAWRINQSNHHA
;
A
#
# COMPACT_ATOMS: atom_id res chain seq x y z
N MET A 1 12.94 -6.78 -5.30
CA MET A 1 11.86 -6.53 -4.32
C MET A 1 12.29 -5.46 -3.35
N ASP A 2 13.55 -5.48 -2.89
CA ASP A 2 14.08 -4.44 -1.97
C ASP A 2 13.92 -3.01 -2.47
N TYR A 3 14.12 -2.76 -3.78
CA TYR A 3 13.91 -1.43 -4.37
C TYR A 3 12.43 -0.98 -4.41
N LEU A 4 11.48 -1.92 -4.32
CA LEU A 4 10.04 -1.65 -4.38
C LEU A 4 9.55 -1.21 -3.00
N LEU A 5 10.05 -1.89 -1.97
CA LEU A 5 9.58 -1.81 -0.59
C LEU A 5 10.33 -0.79 0.28
N GLY A 6 11.39 -0.18 -0.25
CA GLY A 6 12.13 0.87 0.45
C GLY A 6 12.55 0.45 1.85
N ASP A 7 12.25 1.31 2.82
CA ASP A 7 12.58 1.09 4.22
C ASP A 7 11.85 -0.09 4.87
N PHE A 8 10.81 -0.64 4.22
CA PHE A 8 10.03 -1.78 4.71
C PHE A 8 10.55 -3.13 4.22
N ALA A 9 11.54 -3.16 3.33
CA ALA A 9 12.10 -4.40 2.81
C ALA A 9 12.58 -5.33 3.93
N GLY A 10 12.01 -6.54 3.99
CA GLY A 10 12.38 -7.57 4.97
C GLY A 10 11.97 -7.28 6.42
N LYS A 11 11.11 -6.27 6.65
CA LYS A 11 10.62 -5.89 7.98
C LYS A 11 9.14 -6.24 8.14
N GLU A 12 8.75 -6.42 9.39
CA GLU A 12 7.38 -6.68 9.79
C GLU A 12 6.93 -5.66 10.83
N PHE A 13 5.66 -5.28 10.79
CA PHE A 13 5.09 -4.24 11.65
C PHE A 13 3.73 -4.66 12.19
N PRO A 14 3.41 -4.35 13.46
CA PRO A 14 2.04 -4.50 13.94
C PRO A 14 1.14 -3.43 13.28
N VAL A 15 -0.13 -3.75 13.12
CA VAL A 15 -1.17 -2.79 12.75
C VAL A 15 -1.87 -2.31 14.01
N GLU A 16 -1.93 -1.00 14.20
CA GLU A 16 -2.67 -0.39 15.33
C GLU A 16 -4.08 -0.01 14.86
N VAL A 17 -5.10 -0.35 15.64
CA VAL A 17 -6.51 -0.10 15.29
C VAL A 17 -6.78 1.39 15.10
N GLU A 18 -6.18 2.22 15.94
CA GLU A 18 -6.31 3.68 15.89
C GLU A 18 -5.76 4.25 14.58
N LYS A 19 -4.63 3.69 14.10
CA LYS A 19 -4.01 4.08 12.83
C LYS A 19 -4.81 3.58 11.64
N LEU A 20 -5.34 2.35 11.70
CA LEU A 20 -6.23 1.84 10.66
C LEU A 20 -7.45 2.76 10.48
N ASN A 21 -8.06 3.25 11.57
CA ASN A 21 -9.19 4.18 11.48
C ASN A 21 -8.84 5.48 10.75
N ILE A 22 -7.60 5.97 10.86
CA ILE A 22 -7.13 7.17 10.13
C ILE A 22 -7.06 6.86 8.63
N ILE A 23 -6.52 5.70 8.25
CA ILE A 23 -6.41 5.27 6.85
C ILE A 23 -7.80 5.12 6.22
N GLU A 24 -8.76 4.53 6.94
CA GLU A 24 -10.14 4.40 6.46
C GLU A 24 -10.80 5.77 6.20
N GLN A 25 -10.58 6.72 7.11
CA GLN A 25 -11.11 8.08 6.93
C GLN A 25 -10.44 8.81 5.76
N HIS A 26 -9.13 8.66 5.63
CA HIS A 26 -8.34 9.27 4.55
C HIS A 26 -8.76 8.72 3.19
N THR A 27 -8.74 7.40 3.01
CA THR A 27 -9.11 6.76 1.73
C THR A 27 -10.56 7.07 1.33
N ALA A 28 -11.47 7.26 2.29
CA ALA A 28 -12.86 7.62 2.03
C ALA A 28 -13.04 9.01 1.40
N ILE A 29 -12.08 9.95 1.53
CA ILE A 29 -12.20 11.30 0.95
C ILE A 29 -12.20 11.27 -0.59
N PHE A 30 -11.62 10.23 -1.18
CA PHE A 30 -11.54 10.04 -2.63
C PHE A 30 -12.74 9.28 -3.20
N GLY A 31 -13.68 8.89 -2.34
CA GLY A 31 -14.80 8.03 -2.69
C GLY A 31 -14.43 6.55 -2.66
N LYS A 32 -15.44 5.70 -2.85
CA LYS A 32 -15.25 4.25 -2.81
C LYS A 32 -14.45 3.77 -4.02
N TRP A 33 -13.35 3.07 -3.75
CA TRP A 33 -12.54 2.39 -4.77
C TRP A 33 -12.15 1.00 -4.27
N GLU A 34 -12.53 -0.05 -5.01
CA GLU A 34 -12.43 -1.45 -4.55
C GLU A 34 -11.01 -1.91 -4.20
N PRO A 35 -9.93 -1.47 -4.88
CA PRO A 35 -8.56 -1.79 -4.46
C PRO A 35 -8.19 -1.28 -3.06
N ASN A 36 -8.64 -0.08 -2.68
CA ASN A 36 -8.44 0.45 -1.32
C ASN A 36 -9.16 -0.41 -0.29
N GLU A 37 -10.41 -0.76 -0.56
CA GLU A 37 -11.20 -1.64 0.31
C GLU A 37 -10.52 -3.01 0.49
N ALA A 38 -9.92 -3.56 -0.57
CA ALA A 38 -9.19 -4.81 -0.48
C ALA A 38 -7.92 -4.69 0.38
N MET A 39 -7.16 -3.60 0.27
CA MET A 39 -6.01 -3.36 1.14
C MET A 39 -6.43 -3.16 2.61
N LEU A 40 -7.49 -2.39 2.86
CA LEU A 40 -8.07 -2.22 4.20
C LEU A 40 -8.51 -3.57 4.81
N ALA A 41 -9.14 -4.44 4.01
CA ALA A 41 -9.54 -5.77 4.45
C ALA A 41 -8.33 -6.64 4.86
N ARG A 42 -7.21 -6.53 4.16
CA ARG A 42 -5.95 -7.22 4.53
C ARG A 42 -5.42 -6.73 5.88
N LEU A 43 -5.41 -5.41 6.11
CA LEU A 43 -5.01 -4.84 7.41
C LEU A 43 -5.93 -5.28 8.55
N LYS A 44 -7.25 -5.30 8.33
CA LYS A 44 -8.25 -5.81 9.30
C LYS A 44 -8.01 -7.28 9.63
N THR A 45 -7.69 -8.08 8.61
CA THR A 45 -7.39 -9.51 8.78
C THR A 45 -6.13 -9.70 9.62
N ALA A 46 -5.07 -8.93 9.36
CA ALA A 46 -3.84 -8.98 10.15
C ALA A 46 -4.08 -8.68 11.64
N ILE A 47 -4.91 -7.67 11.94
CA ILE A 47 -5.35 -7.36 13.32
C ILE A 47 -6.10 -8.54 13.92
N ALA A 48 -7.11 -9.06 13.22
CA ALA A 48 -7.96 -10.14 13.71
C ALA A 48 -7.17 -11.43 14.00
N GLU A 49 -6.13 -11.70 13.21
CA GLU A 49 -5.25 -12.86 13.35
C GLU A 49 -4.07 -12.61 14.30
N GLY A 50 -3.88 -11.38 14.81
CA GLY A 50 -2.73 -11.01 15.63
C GLY A 50 -1.39 -11.15 14.90
N ARG A 51 -1.38 -10.97 13.58
CA ARG A 51 -0.17 -11.07 12.74
C ARG A 51 0.38 -9.70 12.38
N ASN A 52 1.70 -9.63 12.26
CA ASN A 52 2.33 -8.46 11.67
C ASN A 52 2.09 -8.41 10.15
N ILE A 53 2.09 -7.20 9.60
CA ILE A 53 2.09 -6.91 8.17
C ILE A 53 3.51 -6.71 7.66
N SER A 54 3.72 -6.95 6.38
CA SER A 54 5.00 -6.73 5.69
C SER A 54 4.75 -6.46 4.21
N GLY A 55 5.81 -6.15 3.46
CA GLY A 55 5.71 -5.95 2.02
C GLY A 55 4.74 -4.83 1.64
N ALA A 56 3.86 -5.10 0.67
CA ALA A 56 2.89 -4.11 0.17
C ALA A 56 1.91 -3.64 1.25
N ASP A 57 1.55 -4.52 2.20
CA ASP A 57 0.64 -4.16 3.28
C ASP A 57 1.29 -3.09 4.18
N ALA A 58 2.60 -3.21 4.43
CA ALA A 58 3.37 -2.19 5.14
C ALA A 58 3.54 -0.90 4.31
N SER A 59 3.86 -1.01 3.02
CA SER A 59 3.94 0.15 2.13
C SER A 59 2.64 0.95 2.13
N PHE A 60 1.49 0.30 1.92
CA PHE A 60 0.17 0.92 1.96
C PHE A 60 -0.10 1.56 3.32
N TYR A 61 0.04 0.79 4.41
CA TYR A 61 -0.27 1.25 5.75
C TYR A 61 0.47 2.55 6.13
N PHE A 62 1.79 2.58 5.94
CA PHE A 62 2.58 3.75 6.31
C PHE A 62 2.43 4.90 5.30
N HIS A 63 2.30 4.61 4.00
CA HIS A 63 2.04 5.62 2.99
C HIS A 63 0.76 6.39 3.27
N GLU A 64 -0.37 5.69 3.43
CA GLU A 64 -1.68 6.31 3.66
C GLU A 64 -1.70 7.10 4.97
N LEU A 65 -1.06 6.60 6.03
CA LEU A 65 -0.94 7.35 7.29
C LEU A 65 -0.17 8.66 7.11
N LYS A 66 0.97 8.61 6.42
CA LYS A 66 1.80 9.79 6.21
C LYS A 66 1.12 10.78 5.27
N GLU A 67 0.47 10.30 4.22
CA GLU A 67 -0.30 11.15 3.31
C GLU A 67 -1.46 11.85 4.04
N ALA A 68 -2.20 11.11 4.88
CA ALA A 68 -3.26 11.67 5.72
C ALA A 68 -2.74 12.76 6.68
N GLU A 69 -1.64 12.50 7.36
CA GLU A 69 -0.97 13.46 8.26
C GLU A 69 -0.58 14.73 7.48
N LEU A 70 0.07 14.58 6.33
CA LEU A 70 0.53 15.68 5.50
C LEU A 70 -0.64 16.52 4.99
N MET A 71 -1.72 15.88 4.54
CA MET A 71 -2.91 16.60 4.10
C MET A 71 -3.60 17.35 5.25
N GLN A 72 -3.60 16.79 6.46
CA GLN A 72 -4.09 17.50 7.66
C GLN A 72 -3.26 18.76 7.98
N THR A 73 -1.97 18.80 7.61
CA THR A 73 -1.14 20.02 7.75
C THR A 73 -1.41 21.09 6.68
N GLY A 74 -2.31 20.82 5.73
CA GLY A 74 -2.71 21.75 4.67
C GLY A 74 -1.97 21.56 3.35
N LEU A 75 -1.19 20.48 3.18
CA LEU A 75 -0.64 20.11 1.89
C LEU A 75 -1.74 19.57 0.97
N ASP A 76 -1.63 19.86 -0.32
CA ASP A 76 -2.50 19.23 -1.31
C ASP A 76 -2.14 17.75 -1.50
N TYR A 77 -3.05 17.02 -2.14
CA TYR A 77 -2.89 15.58 -2.38
C TYR A 77 -1.61 15.25 -3.14
N ALA A 78 -1.29 16.00 -4.20
CA ALA A 78 -0.15 15.67 -5.07
C ALA A 78 1.17 15.82 -4.31
N GLU A 79 1.31 16.88 -3.51
CA GLU A 79 2.48 17.11 -2.68
C GLU A 79 2.55 16.12 -1.51
N ALA A 80 1.43 15.84 -0.84
CA ALA A 80 1.37 14.86 0.23
C ALA A 80 1.75 13.45 -0.25
N HIS A 81 1.23 13.03 -1.40
CA HIS A 81 1.50 11.75 -2.02
C HIS A 81 2.99 11.56 -2.32
N ALA A 82 3.59 12.55 -3.00
CA ALA A 82 5.00 12.51 -3.36
C ALA A 82 5.90 12.46 -2.12
N ARG A 83 5.57 13.24 -1.07
CA ARG A 83 6.33 13.27 0.19
C ARG A 83 6.18 11.96 0.97
N ALA A 84 4.98 11.38 1.02
CA ALA A 84 4.75 10.10 1.70
C ALA A 84 5.52 8.94 1.06
N LEU A 85 5.62 8.90 -0.27
CA LEU A 85 6.47 7.93 -0.98
C LEU A 85 7.95 8.13 -0.64
N ALA A 86 8.41 9.39 -0.66
CA ALA A 86 9.80 9.74 -0.42
C ALA A 86 10.25 9.46 1.03
N GLU A 87 9.36 9.70 2.01
CA GLU A 87 9.62 9.47 3.44
C GLU A 87 10.11 8.04 3.72
N TYR A 88 9.50 7.05 3.06
CA TYR A 88 9.80 5.63 3.27
C TYR A 88 10.60 5.00 2.12
N ASN A 89 11.00 5.83 1.14
CA ASN A 89 11.69 5.40 -0.07
C ASN A 89 10.96 4.24 -0.79
N VAL A 90 9.62 4.22 -0.71
CA VAL A 90 8.79 3.18 -1.33
C VAL A 90 8.47 3.56 -2.78
N SER A 91 8.37 2.55 -3.64
CA SER A 91 7.89 2.77 -5.00
C SER A 91 6.37 2.96 -5.00
N PRO A 92 5.81 3.82 -5.86
CA PRO A 92 4.35 3.91 -6.04
C PRO A 92 3.75 2.55 -6.43
N TYR A 93 4.51 1.70 -7.14
CA TYR A 93 4.06 0.36 -7.50
C TYR A 93 3.97 -0.61 -6.32
N SER A 94 4.46 -0.24 -5.13
CA SER A 94 4.38 -1.07 -3.92
C SER A 94 3.12 -0.87 -3.09
N LEU A 95 2.30 0.14 -3.41
CA LEU A 95 1.16 0.55 -2.59
C LEU A 95 0.01 -0.46 -2.61
N TYR A 96 -0.02 -1.41 -3.56
CA TYR A 96 -1.01 -2.46 -3.60
C TYR A 96 -0.34 -3.83 -3.62
N HIS A 97 -0.92 -4.76 -2.86
CA HIS A 97 -0.44 -6.14 -2.80
C HIS A 97 -0.66 -6.85 -4.15
N PRO A 98 0.24 -7.77 -4.58
CA PRO A 98 0.09 -8.54 -5.81
C PRO A 98 -1.30 -9.17 -5.98
N GLU A 99 -1.84 -9.80 -4.95
CA GLU A 99 -3.18 -10.41 -4.96
C GLU A 99 -4.29 -9.38 -5.26
N VAL A 100 -4.14 -8.12 -4.80
CA VAL A 100 -5.09 -7.03 -5.12
C VAL A 100 -4.92 -6.60 -6.58
N ILE A 101 -3.69 -6.49 -7.06
CA ILE A 101 -3.38 -6.17 -8.47
C ILE A 101 -3.94 -7.23 -9.43
N GLU A 102 -3.90 -8.50 -9.03
CA GLU A 102 -4.48 -9.61 -9.80
C GLU A 102 -6.01 -9.62 -9.73
N ALA A 103 -6.59 -9.30 -8.58
CA ALA A 103 -8.04 -9.28 -8.38
C ALA A 103 -8.75 -8.14 -9.14
N PHE A 104 -8.08 -7.01 -9.39
CA PHE A 104 -8.66 -5.83 -10.05
C PHE A 104 -7.94 -5.48 -11.35
N PRO A 105 -8.05 -6.31 -12.40
CA PRO A 105 -7.15 -6.18 -13.52
C PRO A 105 -7.36 -4.93 -14.40
N ASP A 106 -8.56 -4.36 -14.37
CA ASP A 106 -8.91 -3.13 -15.08
C ASP A 106 -8.37 -1.88 -14.38
N GLU A 107 -8.07 -1.97 -13.08
CA GLU A 107 -7.53 -0.86 -12.27
C GLU A 107 -6.00 -0.78 -12.36
N PHE A 108 -5.34 -1.92 -12.63
CA PHE A 108 -3.88 -2.02 -12.61
C PHE A 108 -3.30 -2.43 -13.97
N ASN A 109 -2.59 -1.48 -14.58
CA ASN A 109 -1.90 -1.71 -15.85
C ASN A 109 -0.66 -2.64 -15.71
N ASN A 110 -0.03 -2.94 -16.84
CA ASN A 110 1.13 -3.84 -16.90
C ASN A 110 2.35 -3.35 -16.09
N ASN A 111 2.49 -2.04 -15.80
CA ASN A 111 3.61 -1.55 -15.01
C ASN A 111 3.53 -2.06 -13.56
N TRP A 112 2.33 -2.07 -12.97
CA TRP A 112 2.08 -2.65 -11.66
C TRP A 112 2.44 -4.13 -11.63
N ARG A 113 1.93 -4.90 -12.61
CA ARG A 113 2.21 -6.34 -12.71
C ARG A 113 3.69 -6.64 -12.91
N ASN A 114 4.36 -5.85 -13.75
CA ASN A 114 5.79 -6.01 -14.04
C ASN A 114 6.65 -5.68 -12.81
N ALA A 115 6.29 -4.65 -12.04
CA ALA A 115 7.00 -4.31 -10.81
C ALA A 115 7.04 -5.50 -9.84
N TRP A 116 5.91 -6.20 -9.71
CA TRP A 116 5.75 -7.39 -8.86
C TRP A 116 6.12 -8.70 -9.55
N ARG A 117 6.54 -8.68 -10.82
CA ARG A 117 6.86 -9.87 -11.64
C ARG A 117 5.71 -10.89 -11.74
N ILE A 118 4.46 -10.44 -11.62
CA ILE A 118 3.26 -11.29 -11.66
C ILE A 118 3.14 -12.03 -13.02
N ASN A 119 3.51 -11.38 -14.12
CA ASN A 119 3.42 -11.94 -15.47
C ASN A 119 4.70 -12.65 -15.94
N GLN A 120 5.71 -12.84 -15.07
CA GLN A 120 6.93 -13.54 -15.45
C GLN A 120 6.75 -15.04 -15.17
N SER A 121 6.14 -15.75 -16.13
CA SER A 121 6.28 -17.21 -16.19
C SER A 121 7.76 -17.56 -16.31
N ASN A 122 8.28 -18.32 -15.35
CA ASN A 122 9.63 -18.86 -15.36
C ASN A 122 9.93 -19.58 -16.68
N HIS A 123 10.59 -18.90 -17.62
CA HIS A 123 11.37 -19.56 -18.66
C HIS A 123 12.74 -19.89 -18.07
N HIS A 124 12.76 -20.89 -17.18
CA HIS A 124 13.98 -21.67 -16.95
C HIS A 124 13.95 -22.85 -17.92
N ALA A 125 14.67 -22.70 -19.03
CA ALA A 125 15.21 -23.80 -19.81
C ALA A 125 16.68 -23.99 -19.43
#